data_AF-A0A6B3I8R1-F1
#
_entry.id   AF-A0A6B3I8R1-F1
#
_cell.length_a   1.000
_cell.length_b   1.000
_cell.length_c   1.000
_cell.angle_alpha   90.00
_cell.angle_beta   90.00
_cell.angle_gamma   90.00
#
_symmetry.space_group_name_H-M   'P 1'
#
loop_
_entity.id
_entity.type
_entity.pdbx_description
1 polymer ?
#
loop_
_entity_poly.entity_id
_entity_poly.type
_entity_poly.pdbx_seq_one_letter_code
_entity_poly.pdbx_strand_id
1 'polypeptide(L)'
;SVDHQERVRIGARRELAGRTSLHVVRAHRDGVDRYLAIHRGDPGCDPSRIAVRAGENCRTGRVRWDGEAGVLVAELLFDTRLRAGETYLFGYGFEDGTGGASGEYV
;
A
#
# COMPACT_ATOMS: atom_id res chain seq x y z
N SER A 1 12.02 -12.72 4.03
CA SER A 1 11.51 -12.91 2.66
C SER A 1 10.14 -12.27 2.55
N VAL A 2 9.80 -11.75 1.38
CA VAL A 2 8.50 -11.16 1.10
C VAL A 2 7.96 -11.84 -0.15
N ASP A 3 6.77 -12.40 -0.06
CA ASP A 3 5.98 -12.82 -1.22
C ASP A 3 4.83 -11.82 -1.39
N HIS A 4 4.51 -11.46 -2.63
CA HIS A 4 3.57 -10.39 -2.93
C HIS A 4 2.65 -10.81 -4.08
N GLN A 5 1.35 -10.72 -3.85
CA GLN A 5 0.33 -10.85 -4.87
C GLN A 5 -0.35 -9.50 -5.07
N GLU A 6 -0.38 -9.01 -6.30
CA GLU A 6 -1.08 -7.79 -6.68
C GLU A 6 -2.38 -8.11 -7.42
N ARG A 7 -3.44 -7.37 -7.12
CA ARG A 7 -4.65 -7.29 -7.93
C ARG A 7 -4.88 -5.85 -8.35
N VAL A 8 -4.85 -5.62 -9.65
CA VAL A 8 -5.12 -4.33 -10.27
C VAL A 8 -6.52 -4.33 -10.86
N ARG A 9 -7.31 -3.29 -10.55
CA ARG A 9 -8.57 -2.99 -11.25
C ARG A 9 -8.34 -1.81 -12.19
N ILE A 10 -8.69 -2.00 -13.46
CA ILE A 10 -8.64 -0.98 -14.49
C ILE A 10 -10.07 -0.50 -14.77
N GLY A 11 -10.27 0.82 -14.77
CA GLY A 11 -11.55 1.47 -15.05
C GLY A 11 -11.88 1.53 -16.55
N ALA A 12 -13.09 1.98 -16.87
CA ALA A 12 -13.61 2.02 -18.25
C ALA A 12 -12.83 2.97 -19.18
N ARG A 13 -12.03 3.91 -18.65
CA ARG A 13 -11.15 4.82 -19.40
C ARG A 13 -9.68 4.38 -19.35
N ARG A 14 -9.40 3.12 -18.97
CA ARG A 14 -8.05 2.58 -18.75
C ARG A 14 -7.29 3.24 -17.58
N GLU A 15 -8.01 3.86 -16.65
CA GLU A 15 -7.43 4.35 -15.40
C GLU A 15 -7.14 3.21 -14.42
N LEU A 16 -6.13 3.37 -13.57
CA LEU A 16 -5.95 2.49 -12.40
C LEU A 16 -7.07 2.80 -11.39
N ALA A 17 -8.16 2.05 -11.45
CA ALA A 17 -9.33 2.24 -10.59
C ALA A 17 -9.11 1.72 -9.16
N GLY A 18 -8.11 0.87 -8.94
CA GLY A 18 -7.68 0.46 -7.61
C GLY A 18 -6.59 -0.61 -7.65
N ARG A 19 -5.67 -0.55 -6.70
CA ARG A 19 -4.64 -1.57 -6.47
C ARG A 19 -4.87 -2.21 -5.12
N THR A 20 -4.98 -3.53 -5.06
CA THR A 20 -5.00 -4.30 -3.82
C THR A 20 -3.81 -5.24 -3.79
N SER A 21 -3.00 -5.13 -2.75
CA SER A 21 -1.76 -5.85 -2.54
C SER A 21 -1.91 -6.76 -1.34
N LEU A 22 -1.65 -8.04 -1.52
CA LEU A 22 -1.53 -9.03 -0.45
C LEU A 22 -0.04 -9.36 -0.27
N HIS A 23 0.46 -9.27 0.95
CA HIS A 23 1.86 -9.51 1.27
C HIS A 23 1.98 -10.60 2.32
N VAL A 24 2.92 -11.51 2.10
CA VAL A 24 3.41 -12.45 3.10
C VAL A 24 4.82 -12.01 3.49
N VAL A 25 4.98 -11.55 4.73
CA VAL A 25 6.26 -11.08 5.25
C VAL A 25 6.76 -11.98 6.37
N ARG A 26 8.07 -12.11 6.49
CA ARG A 26 8.69 -12.75 7.66
C ARG A 26 9.40 -11.72 8.52
N ALA A 27 9.05 -11.67 9.81
CA ALA A 27 9.69 -10.78 10.76
C ALA A 27 11.16 -11.19 10.99
N HIS A 28 12.08 -10.26 10.78
CA HIS A 28 13.51 -10.49 10.99
C HIS A 28 13.96 -10.18 12.43
N ARG A 29 13.13 -9.49 13.20
CA ARG A 29 13.37 -9.11 14.60
C ARG A 29 12.08 -9.21 15.40
N ASP A 30 12.22 -9.27 16.72
CA ASP A 30 11.07 -9.18 17.62
C ASP A 30 10.45 -7.78 17.62
N GLY A 31 9.15 -7.74 17.88
CA GLY A 31 8.44 -6.49 18.10
C GLY A 31 7.91 -5.83 16.85
N VAL A 32 7.98 -6.48 15.68
CA VAL A 32 7.46 -5.91 14.43
C VAL A 32 5.94 -5.83 14.53
N ASP A 33 5.42 -4.61 14.51
CA ASP A 33 3.98 -4.32 14.65
C ASP A 33 3.42 -3.51 13.47
N ARG A 34 4.25 -3.22 12.46
CA ARG A 34 3.83 -2.42 11.31
C ARG A 34 4.64 -2.67 10.05
N TYR A 35 4.05 -2.30 8.93
CA TYR A 35 4.66 -2.19 7.61
C TYR A 35 4.50 -0.76 7.05
N LEU A 36 5.45 -0.30 6.23
CA LEU A 36 5.36 0.99 5.54
C LEU A 36 5.08 0.75 4.06
N ALA A 37 3.87 1.10 3.61
CA ALA A 37 3.50 1.08 2.21
C ALA A 37 3.85 2.42 1.56
N ILE A 38 4.50 2.36 0.41
CA ILE A 38 4.94 3.53 -0.34
C ILE A 38 4.20 3.53 -1.69
N HIS A 39 3.60 4.64 -2.05
CA HIS A 39 2.98 4.86 -3.36
C HIS A 39 3.52 6.13 -3.98
N ARG A 40 4.00 6.03 -5.22
CA ARG A 40 4.39 7.19 -6.02
C ARG A 40 3.21 7.55 -6.91
N GLY A 41 2.72 8.78 -6.74
CA GLY A 41 1.65 9.31 -7.60
C GLY A 41 2.22 9.73 -8.96
N ASP A 42 1.37 9.71 -9.99
CA ASP A 42 1.73 10.25 -11.30
C ASP A 42 1.91 11.79 -11.22
N PRO A 43 2.69 12.40 -12.14
CA PRO A 43 2.82 13.85 -12.22
C PRO A 43 1.45 14.55 -12.29
N GLY A 44 1.17 15.46 -11.36
CA GLY A 44 -0.11 16.16 -11.27
C GLY A 44 -1.21 15.43 -10.47
N CYS A 45 -0.91 14.26 -9.89
CA CYS A 45 -1.78 13.59 -8.93
C CYS A 45 -1.95 14.44 -7.66
N ASP A 46 -3.20 14.60 -7.21
CA ASP A 46 -3.49 15.25 -5.94
C ASP A 46 -3.52 14.20 -4.81
N PRO A 47 -2.54 14.24 -3.89
CA PRO A 47 -2.44 13.27 -2.81
C PRO A 47 -3.62 13.27 -1.84
N SER A 48 -4.35 14.39 -1.73
CA SER A 48 -5.55 14.47 -0.89
C SER A 48 -6.69 13.59 -1.41
N ARG A 49 -6.59 13.14 -2.66
CA ARG A 49 -7.57 12.29 -3.34
C ARG A 49 -7.17 10.81 -3.36
N ILE A 50 -5.97 10.49 -2.88
CA ILE A 50 -5.50 9.11 -2.73
C ILE A 50 -6.00 8.57 -1.39
N ALA A 51 -6.85 7.54 -1.45
CA ALA A 51 -7.30 6.83 -0.26
C ALA A 51 -6.46 5.56 -0.03
N VAL A 52 -5.96 5.39 1.19
CA VAL A 52 -5.32 4.15 1.64
C VAL A 52 -6.37 3.25 2.28
N ARG A 53 -6.53 2.04 1.76
CA ARG A 53 -7.43 1.02 2.28
C ARG A 53 -6.61 -0.08 2.96
N ALA A 54 -6.73 -0.21 4.27
CA ALA A 54 -6.30 -1.43 4.92
C ALA A 54 -7.25 -2.58 4.56
N GLY A 55 -6.68 -3.73 4.24
CA GLY A 55 -7.39 -4.98 3.96
C GLY A 55 -7.21 -5.96 5.11
N GLU A 56 -6.80 -7.18 4.78
CA GLU A 56 -6.67 -8.27 5.74
C GLU A 56 -5.59 -7.97 6.79
N ASN A 57 -5.90 -8.28 8.05
CA ASN A 57 -4.94 -8.37 9.17
C ASN A 57 -4.10 -7.09 9.43
N CYS A 58 -4.58 -5.93 9.00
CA CYS A 58 -3.93 -4.67 9.31
C CYS A 58 -4.92 -3.52 9.38
N ARG A 59 -4.46 -2.39 9.94
CA ARG A 59 -5.19 -1.13 10.01
C ARG A 59 -4.31 0.02 9.55
N THR A 60 -4.88 0.98 8.84
CA THR A 60 -4.16 2.18 8.41
C THR A 60 -3.82 3.02 9.64
N GLY A 61 -2.53 3.29 9.82
CA GLY A 61 -1.99 4.23 10.80
C GLY A 61 -1.86 5.62 10.21
N ARG A 62 -0.69 6.26 10.36
CA ARG A 62 -0.46 7.58 9.77
C ARG A 62 -0.24 7.46 8.26
N VAL A 63 -0.73 8.46 7.55
CA VAL A 63 -0.47 8.69 6.14
C VAL A 63 0.25 10.02 5.99
N ARG A 64 1.32 10.05 5.20
CA ARG A 64 2.13 11.24 4.92
C ARG A 64 2.36 11.36 3.43
N TRP A 65 2.32 12.58 2.93
CA TRP A 65 2.63 12.91 1.55
C TRP A 65 3.83 13.86 1.51
N ASP A 66 4.73 13.58 0.59
CA ASP A 66 5.80 14.49 0.18
C ASP A 66 5.51 14.96 -1.25
N GLY A 67 5.17 16.25 -1.38
CA GLY A 67 4.84 16.86 -2.67
C GLY A 67 6.04 17.13 -3.56
N GLU A 68 7.24 17.24 -3.00
CA GLU A 68 8.47 17.41 -3.77
C GLU A 68 8.88 16.06 -4.39
N ALA A 69 8.80 14.99 -3.59
CA ALA A 69 9.16 13.64 -4.04
C ALA A 69 8.04 12.93 -4.85
N GLY A 70 6.80 13.42 -4.76
CA GLY A 70 5.62 12.77 -5.36
C GLY A 70 5.28 11.43 -4.70
N VAL A 71 5.50 11.31 -3.39
CA VAL A 71 5.41 10.04 -2.66
C VAL A 71 4.46 10.13 -1.47
N LEU A 72 3.56 9.15 -1.40
CA LEU A 72 2.70 8.87 -0.25
C LEU A 72 3.26 7.68 0.53
N VAL A 73 3.39 7.84 1.85
CA VAL A 73 3.78 6.77 2.77
C VAL A 73 2.64 6.53 3.75
N ALA A 74 2.24 5.27 3.89
CA ALA A 74 1.21 4.83 4.81
C ALA A 74 1.76 3.79 5.78
N GLU A 75 1.50 3.99 7.08
CA GLU A 75 1.70 2.96 8.09
C GLU A 75 0.54 1.95 8.02
N LEU A 76 0.87 0.66 7.98
CA LEU A 76 -0.07 -0.45 8.13
C LEU A 76 0.28 -1.15 9.44
N LEU A 77 -0.54 -0.94 10.46
CA LEU A 77 -0.37 -1.52 11.78
C LEU A 77 -0.95 -2.92 11.78
N PHE A 78 -0.18 -3.90 12.22
CA PHE A 78 -0.66 -5.27 12.41
C PHE A 78 -1.52 -5.34 13.67
N ASP A 79 -2.49 -6.25 13.69
CA ASP A 79 -3.32 -6.49 14.88
C ASP A 79 -2.59 -7.34 15.94
N THR A 80 -1.36 -7.75 15.64
CA THR A 80 -0.46 -8.47 16.54
C THR A 80 0.97 -7.94 16.43
N ARG A 81 1.79 -8.25 17.43
CA ARG A 81 3.22 -7.97 17.43
C ARG A 81 3.98 -9.25 17.10
N LEU A 82 4.68 -9.23 15.97
CA LEU A 82 5.41 -10.38 15.46
C LEU A 82 6.75 -10.57 16.18
N ARG A 83 7.10 -11.84 16.37
CA ARG A 83 8.39 -12.33 16.84
C ARG A 83 9.31 -12.66 15.66
N ALA A 84 10.61 -12.66 15.89
CA ALA A 84 11.59 -13.05 14.90
C ALA A 84 11.28 -14.45 14.36
N GLY A 85 11.24 -14.56 13.03
CA GLY A 85 10.95 -15.79 12.32
C GLY A 85 9.46 -16.03 12.01
N GLU A 86 8.53 -15.28 12.62
CA GLU A 86 7.09 -15.40 12.33
C GLU A 86 6.76 -14.87 10.94
N THR A 87 5.87 -15.60 10.25
CA THR A 87 5.33 -15.21 8.95
C THR A 87 3.94 -14.62 9.13
N TYR A 88 3.68 -13.49 8.50
CA TYR A 88 2.42 -12.77 8.60
C TYR A 88 1.91 -12.36 7.23
N LEU A 89 0.62 -12.55 7.02
CA LEU A 89 -0.09 -12.17 5.81
C LEU A 89 -0.98 -10.95 6.11
N PHE A 90 -0.86 -9.91 5.30
CA PHE A 90 -1.71 -8.73 5.39
C PHE A 90 -1.99 -8.14 4.01
N GLY A 91 -3.12 -7.44 3.88
CA GLY A 91 -3.55 -6.82 2.64
C GLY A 91 -3.75 -5.32 2.77
N TYR A 92 -3.52 -4.56 1.70
CA TYR A 92 -3.84 -3.13 1.62
C TYR A 92 -4.04 -2.67 0.18
N GLY A 93 -4.53 -1.46 -0.02
CA GLY A 93 -4.65 -0.87 -1.34
C GLY A 93 -4.58 0.64 -1.36
N PHE A 94 -4.30 1.18 -2.54
CA PHE A 94 -4.42 2.60 -2.84
C PHE A 94 -5.54 2.77 -3.88
N GLU A 95 -6.46 3.69 -3.60
CA GLU A 95 -7.51 4.12 -4.50
C GLU A 95 -7.26 5.58 -4.86
N ASP A 96 -6.87 5.87 -6.10
CA ASP A 96 -6.85 7.24 -6.60
C ASP A 96 -8.21 7.54 -7.23
N GLY A 97 -9.03 8.36 -6.58
CA GLY A 97 -10.32 8.83 -7.11
C GLY A 97 -10.19 9.81 -8.29
N THR A 98 -9.00 9.91 -8.89
CA THR A 98 -8.65 10.85 -9.96
C THR A 98 -7.77 10.27 -11.06
N GLY A 99 -7.17 9.09 -10.84
CA GLY A 99 -6.00 8.67 -11.59
C GLY A 99 -6.25 8.51 -13.09
N GLY A 100 -5.30 8.99 -13.90
CA GLY A 100 -5.12 8.51 -15.27
C GLY A 100 -4.51 7.10 -15.28
N ALA A 101 -4.03 6.65 -16.44
CA ALA A 101 -3.39 5.34 -16.58
C ALA A 101 -2.09 5.27 -15.76
N SER A 102 -1.99 4.32 -14.84
CA SER A 102 -0.79 4.09 -14.02
C SER A 102 0.33 3.48 -14.85
N GLY A 103 1.50 4.11 -14.85
CA GLY A 103 2.68 3.70 -15.64
C GLY A 103 3.56 2.60 -15.02
N GLU A 104 3.16 2.02 -13.89
CA GLU A 104 4.00 1.03 -13.16
C GLU A 104 3.88 -0.41 -13.72
N TYR A 105 3.09 -0.62 -14.77
CA TYR A 105 3.07 -1.88 -15.53
C TYR A 105 3.03 -1.58 -17.03
N VAL A 106 4.21 -1.50 -17.64
CA VAL A 106 4.40 -1.59 -19.10
C VAL A 106 5.16 -2.88 -19.40
#